data_AF-A0A544W8T2-F1
#
_entry.id   AF-A0A544W8T2-F1
#
_cell.length_a   1.000
_cell.length_b   1.000
_cell.length_c   1.000
_cell.angle_alpha   90.00
_cell.angle_beta   90.00
_cell.angle_gamma   90.00
#
_symmetry.space_group_name_H-M   'P 1'
#
loop_
_entity.id
_entity.type
_entity.pdbx_description
1 polymer ?
#
loop_
_entity_poly.entity_id
_entity_poly.type
_entity_poly.pdbx_seq_one_letter_code
_entity_poly.pdbx_strand_id
1 'polypeptide(L)'
;MKNIVTAGIGIAAAALVLVGCSDDKGSTPGSSSPAASGSSTQVSTSGNTEVKVEGQDLAGLDTSTVTCVKAGGKINVASGAVGGQQGVAVVMSDATPPAVESLGLVVDGSALAVAQMGGMKSGSAEVAVDGSTYTITGEAQGADMKNPMAGMITKKFEIKVTCN
;
A
#
# COMPACT_ATOMS: atom_id res chain seq x y z
N MET A 1 -37.90 -50.80 -28.26
CA MET A 1 -37.10 -49.66 -28.75
C MET A 1 -36.13 -49.33 -27.62
N LYS A 2 -34.88 -49.82 -27.56
CA LYS A 2 -33.67 -49.27 -28.21
C LYS A 2 -33.81 -47.74 -28.37
N ASN A 3 -33.02 -46.91 -27.69
CA ASN A 3 -31.60 -46.68 -28.00
C ASN A 3 -30.73 -46.36 -26.77
N ILE A 4 -29.58 -47.02 -26.70
CA ILE A 4 -28.38 -46.68 -25.91
C ILE A 4 -27.43 -45.95 -26.87
N VAL A 5 -26.91 -44.76 -26.54
CA VAL A 5 -25.80 -44.06 -27.24
C VAL A 5 -25.09 -43.13 -26.22
N THR A 6 -23.94 -43.56 -25.67
CA THR A 6 -22.57 -43.01 -25.92
C THR A 6 -22.24 -41.77 -25.08
N ALA A 7 -21.53 -41.88 -23.95
CA ALA A 7 -20.06 -41.99 -23.80
C ALA A 7 -19.27 -40.86 -24.48
N GLY A 8 -18.78 -39.91 -23.70
CA GLY A 8 -17.86 -38.85 -24.13
C GLY A 8 -16.95 -38.42 -22.99
N ILE A 9 -15.81 -39.11 -22.86
CA ILE A 9 -14.68 -38.76 -22.00
C ILE A 9 -14.00 -37.54 -22.62
N GLY A 10 -14.02 -36.40 -21.93
CA GLY A 10 -13.23 -35.22 -22.24
C GLY A 10 -12.14 -35.03 -21.20
N ILE A 11 -10.95 -35.58 -21.46
CA ILE A 11 -9.74 -35.34 -20.69
C ILE A 11 -9.32 -33.89 -20.94
N ALA A 12 -9.57 -33.00 -19.98
CA ALA A 12 -8.92 -31.70 -19.93
C ALA A 12 -7.67 -31.83 -19.06
N ALA A 13 -6.51 -31.93 -19.70
CA ALA A 13 -5.21 -31.93 -19.07
C ALA A 13 -5.00 -30.60 -18.33
N ALA A 14 -5.05 -30.65 -16.99
CA ALA A 14 -4.53 -29.58 -16.16
C ALA A 14 -3.01 -29.72 -16.10
N ALA A 15 -2.31 -29.07 -17.04
CA ALA A 15 -0.88 -28.83 -16.90
C ALA A 15 -0.69 -27.70 -15.86
N LEU A 16 -0.40 -28.09 -14.63
CA LEU A 16 0.17 -27.20 -13.61
C LEU A 16 1.53 -26.71 -14.13
N VAL A 17 1.59 -25.48 -14.63
CA VAL A 17 2.87 -24.79 -14.79
C VAL A 17 3.36 -24.37 -13.42
N LEU A 18 4.21 -25.21 -12.84
CA LEU A 18 5.13 -24.85 -11.77
C LEU A 18 6.04 -23.74 -12.30
N VAL A 19 5.79 -22.48 -11.94
CA VAL A 19 6.80 -21.43 -12.12
C VAL A 19 7.80 -21.62 -10.98
N GLY A 20 8.94 -22.22 -11.34
CA GLY A 20 10.07 -22.38 -10.44
C GLY A 20 10.68 -21.04 -10.07
N CYS A 21 10.86 -20.82 -8.78
CA CYS A 21 11.87 -19.90 -8.26
C CYS A 21 13.23 -20.59 -8.45
N SER A 22 13.96 -20.26 -9.51
CA SER A 22 15.38 -20.55 -9.60
C SER A 22 16.16 -19.43 -8.91
N ASP A 23 16.73 -19.75 -7.76
CA ASP A 23 17.97 -19.14 -7.28
C ASP A 23 19.09 -19.54 -8.25
N ASP A 24 19.61 -18.61 -9.05
CA ASP A 24 20.89 -18.82 -9.74
C ASP A 24 21.69 -17.53 -9.88
N LYS A 25 22.96 -17.67 -9.50
CA LYS A 25 24.00 -16.65 -9.58
C LYS A 25 24.44 -16.42 -11.03
N GLY A 26 24.61 -15.15 -11.39
CA GLY A 26 25.73 -14.71 -12.26
C GLY A 26 25.46 -14.45 -13.75
N SER A 27 25.85 -13.22 -14.17
CA SER A 27 26.40 -12.81 -15.47
C SER A 27 25.45 -12.28 -16.57
N THR A 28 25.47 -10.96 -16.77
CA THR A 28 25.04 -10.16 -17.96
C THR A 28 25.90 -10.47 -19.21
N PRO A 29 25.61 -10.00 -20.46
CA PRO A 29 24.61 -9.02 -20.94
C PRO A 29 23.83 -9.40 -22.24
N GLY A 30 22.76 -8.65 -22.60
CA GLY A 30 22.22 -8.64 -23.98
C GLY A 30 20.73 -8.32 -24.12
N SER A 31 20.42 -7.24 -24.82
CA SER A 31 19.10 -6.63 -25.07
C SER A 31 18.06 -7.54 -25.75
N SER A 32 16.78 -7.39 -25.39
CA SER A 32 15.66 -6.97 -26.28
C SER A 32 14.31 -7.25 -25.62
N SER A 33 13.48 -6.21 -25.52
CA SER A 33 12.12 -6.22 -24.98
C SER A 33 11.15 -7.02 -25.86
N PRO A 34 10.07 -7.55 -25.27
CA PRO A 34 8.74 -7.36 -25.84
C PRO A 34 7.99 -6.34 -24.99
N ALA A 35 7.56 -5.26 -25.63
CA ALA A 35 6.60 -4.33 -25.06
C ALA A 35 5.28 -5.07 -24.78
N ALA A 36 5.00 -5.33 -23.51
CA ALA A 36 3.66 -5.61 -23.03
C ALA A 36 3.17 -4.36 -22.31
N SER A 37 2.30 -3.59 -22.97
CA SER A 37 1.49 -2.56 -22.32
C SER A 37 0.50 -3.25 -21.38
N GLY A 38 0.97 -3.57 -20.17
CA GLY A 38 0.16 -3.99 -19.04
C GLY A 38 0.59 -3.13 -17.85
N SER A 39 -0.37 -2.51 -17.18
CA SER A 39 -0.12 -1.81 -15.91
C SER A 39 0.56 -2.80 -14.96
N SER A 40 1.87 -2.70 -14.84
CA SER A 40 2.68 -3.63 -14.08
C SER A 40 2.50 -3.25 -12.61
N THR A 41 1.80 -4.08 -11.85
CA THR A 41 1.68 -3.92 -10.40
C THR A 41 3.04 -4.19 -9.79
N GLN A 42 3.70 -3.14 -9.26
CA GLN A 42 4.94 -3.28 -8.51
C GLN A 42 4.58 -3.34 -7.03
N VAL A 43 4.96 -4.42 -6.35
CA VAL A 43 4.84 -4.57 -4.90
C VAL A 43 6.24 -4.58 -4.32
N SER A 44 6.45 -3.76 -3.30
CA SER A 44 7.69 -3.73 -2.52
C SER A 44 7.39 -3.77 -1.03
N THR A 45 8.22 -4.47 -0.28
CA THR A 45 8.27 -4.33 1.18
C THR A 45 9.20 -3.15 1.46
N SER A 46 8.72 -2.15 2.19
CA SER A 46 9.54 -0.95 2.43
C SER A 46 10.64 -1.28 3.43
N GLY A 47 11.88 -1.39 2.94
CA GLY A 47 13.05 -1.73 3.77
C GLY A 47 13.36 -0.69 4.84
N ASN A 48 12.82 0.53 4.71
CA ASN A 48 12.99 1.63 5.64
C ASN A 48 11.65 2.38 5.76
N THR A 49 10.94 2.15 6.86
CA THR A 49 9.72 2.91 7.20
C THR A 49 9.81 3.49 8.59
N GLU A 50 9.44 4.75 8.70
CA GLU A 50 9.30 5.48 9.96
C GLU A 50 7.95 6.17 9.96
N VAL A 51 7.20 6.04 11.05
CA VAL A 51 5.90 6.69 11.22
C VAL A 51 5.90 7.37 12.58
N LYS A 52 5.79 8.69 12.56
CA LYS A 52 5.71 9.52 13.76
C LYS A 52 4.38 10.24 13.85
N VAL A 53 3.88 10.36 15.07
CA VAL A 53 2.70 11.14 15.43
C VAL A 53 3.06 12.04 16.60
N GLU A 54 2.83 13.34 16.48
CA GLU A 54 3.27 14.34 17.47
C GLU A 54 4.79 14.25 17.78
N GLY A 55 5.59 13.90 16.77
CA GLY A 55 7.05 13.74 16.89
C GLY A 55 7.52 12.42 17.51
N GLN A 56 6.60 11.56 17.96
CA GLN A 56 6.90 10.28 18.58
C GLN A 56 6.64 9.12 17.63
N ASP A 57 7.47 8.07 17.66
CA ASP A 57 7.23 6.87 16.88
C ASP A 57 5.87 6.25 17.22
N LEU A 58 5.17 5.76 16.20
CA LEU A 58 3.86 5.14 16.37
C LEU A 58 4.00 3.79 17.10
N ALA A 59 3.82 3.81 18.42
CA ALA A 59 3.88 2.63 19.26
C ALA A 59 2.89 1.55 18.81
N GLY A 60 3.35 0.30 18.69
CA GLY A 60 2.53 -0.83 18.26
C GLY A 60 2.43 -1.03 16.75
N LEU A 61 2.95 -0.11 15.94
CA LEU A 61 3.12 -0.33 14.50
C LEU A 61 4.32 -1.24 14.24
N ASP A 62 4.10 -2.33 13.49
CA ASP A 62 5.21 -3.10 12.92
C ASP A 62 5.60 -2.54 11.55
N THR A 63 6.63 -1.70 11.53
CA THR A 63 7.14 -1.04 10.32
C THR A 63 7.72 -2.03 9.30
N SER A 64 8.07 -3.25 9.71
CA SER A 64 8.55 -4.30 8.80
C SER A 64 7.42 -4.89 7.93
N THR A 65 6.17 -4.70 8.34
CA THR A 65 4.98 -5.13 7.58
C THR A 65 4.50 -4.09 6.58
N VAL A 66 5.17 -2.93 6.50
CA VAL A 66 4.77 -1.88 5.58
C VAL A 66 5.09 -2.31 4.16
N THR A 67 4.07 -2.24 3.32
CA THR A 67 4.13 -2.53 1.91
C THR A 67 3.89 -1.26 1.12
N CYS A 68 4.55 -1.16 -0.02
CA CYS A 68 4.33 -0.12 -0.99
C CYS A 68 3.96 -0.75 -2.33
N VAL A 69 2.81 -0.38 -2.87
CA VAL A 69 2.26 -0.97 -4.09
C VAL A 69 1.95 0.13 -5.10
N LYS A 70 2.63 0.09 -6.26
CA LYS A 70 2.30 0.93 -7.40
C LYS A 70 1.35 0.20 -8.34
N ALA A 71 0.15 0.73 -8.51
CA ALA A 71 -0.88 0.17 -9.37
C ALA A 71 -1.88 1.24 -9.79
N GLY A 72 -2.33 1.21 -11.05
CA GLY A 72 -3.41 2.10 -11.52
C GLY A 72 -3.10 3.60 -11.41
N GLY A 73 -1.83 3.99 -11.53
CA GLY A 73 -1.40 5.39 -11.37
C GLY A 73 -1.44 5.90 -9.93
N LYS A 74 -1.47 4.99 -8.95
CA LYS A 74 -1.40 5.27 -7.52
C LYS A 74 -0.22 4.55 -6.88
N ILE A 75 0.27 5.13 -5.79
CA ILE A 75 1.18 4.51 -4.84
C ILE A 75 0.38 4.29 -3.56
N ASN A 76 0.24 3.04 -3.15
CA ASN A 76 -0.46 2.63 -1.94
C ASN A 76 0.57 2.17 -0.92
N VAL A 77 0.62 2.81 0.23
CA VAL A 77 1.48 2.42 1.35
C VAL A 77 0.59 1.92 2.46
N ALA A 78 0.81 0.71 2.96
CA ALA A 78 -0.01 0.16 4.03
C ALA A 78 0.79 -0.75 4.96
N SER A 79 0.58 -0.61 6.27
CA SER A 79 1.07 -1.54 7.28
C SER A 79 0.08 -2.67 7.53
N GLY A 80 0.58 -3.85 7.87
CA GLY A 80 -0.24 -4.85 8.56
C GLY A 80 -0.71 -4.31 9.92
N ALA A 81 -1.97 -4.53 10.27
CA ALA A 81 -2.47 -4.15 11.58
C ALA A 81 -2.05 -5.20 12.62
N VAL A 82 -1.12 -4.84 13.51
CA VAL A 82 -0.73 -5.72 14.63
C VAL A 82 -1.87 -5.75 15.64
N GLY A 83 -2.53 -6.91 15.76
CA GLY A 83 -3.71 -7.06 16.63
C GLY A 83 -4.88 -6.12 16.29
N GLY A 84 -4.91 -5.52 15.09
CA GLY A 84 -5.94 -4.56 14.67
C GLY A 84 -5.89 -3.19 15.37
N GLN A 85 -4.83 -2.87 16.13
CA GLN A 85 -4.83 -1.72 17.03
C GLN A 85 -4.14 -0.47 16.48
N GLN A 86 -3.10 -0.64 15.66
CA GLN A 86 -2.38 0.45 15.02
C GLN A 86 -2.14 0.11 13.55
N GLY A 87 -2.16 1.15 12.73
CA GLY A 87 -1.93 0.99 11.32
C GLY A 87 -1.86 2.33 10.61
N VAL A 88 -1.18 2.30 9.48
CA VAL A 88 -1.11 3.39 8.52
C VAL A 88 -1.52 2.87 7.15
N ALA A 89 -2.30 3.67 6.43
CA ALA A 89 -2.60 3.49 5.03
C ALA A 89 -2.51 4.84 4.32
N VAL A 90 -1.79 4.92 3.20
CA VAL A 90 -1.62 6.13 2.40
C VAL A 90 -1.91 5.78 0.96
N VAL A 91 -2.74 6.58 0.30
CA VAL A 91 -2.93 6.55 -1.13
C VAL A 91 -2.46 7.89 -1.68
N MET A 92 -1.48 7.84 -2.57
CA MET A 92 -0.98 9.02 -3.28
C MET A 92 -0.95 8.76 -4.78
N SER A 93 -0.96 9.83 -5.57
CA SER A 93 -0.78 9.73 -7.01
C SER A 93 0.63 9.26 -7.35
N ASP A 94 0.76 8.40 -8.36
CA ASP A 94 2.06 8.05 -8.97
C ASP A 94 2.37 9.05 -10.10
N ALA A 95 2.31 10.34 -9.75
CA ALA A 95 2.60 11.47 -10.63
C ALA A 95 3.85 12.21 -10.14
N THR A 96 4.30 13.20 -10.92
CA THR A 96 5.46 14.03 -10.56
C THR A 96 5.06 15.51 -10.57
N PRO A 97 4.92 16.17 -9.40
CA PRO A 97 5.09 15.62 -8.05
C PRO A 97 3.92 14.72 -7.61
N PRO A 98 4.16 13.73 -6.74
CA PRO A 98 3.09 12.94 -6.14
C PRO A 98 2.28 13.80 -5.16
N ALA A 99 1.01 13.46 -5.00
CA ALA A 99 0.12 14.13 -4.05
C ALA A 99 -0.66 13.07 -3.26
N VAL A 100 -0.81 13.29 -1.96
CA VAL A 100 -1.70 12.47 -1.14
C VAL A 100 -3.14 12.67 -1.60
N GLU A 101 -3.88 11.58 -1.71
CA GLU A 101 -5.30 11.56 -2.00
C GLU A 101 -6.10 11.21 -0.74
N SER A 102 -5.58 10.23 0.02
CA SER A 102 -6.09 9.88 1.33
C SER A 102 -5.00 9.29 2.22
N LEU A 103 -5.18 9.44 3.53
CA LEU A 103 -4.37 8.80 4.55
C LEU A 103 -5.30 8.35 5.67
N GLY A 104 -5.05 7.16 6.21
CA GLY A 104 -5.67 6.65 7.43
C GLY A 104 -4.60 6.30 8.45
N LEU A 105 -4.83 6.69 9.70
CA LEU A 105 -3.91 6.47 10.81
C LEU A 105 -4.72 6.08 12.05
N VAL A 106 -4.36 4.95 12.65
CA VAL A 106 -4.88 4.57 13.97
C VAL A 106 -3.78 4.73 15.00
N VAL A 107 -3.98 5.62 15.96
CA VAL A 107 -3.00 5.97 16.99
C VAL A 107 -3.68 6.10 18.34
N ASP A 108 -3.21 5.32 19.32
CA ASP A 108 -3.69 5.37 20.71
C ASP A 108 -5.23 5.30 20.87
N GLY A 109 -5.91 4.55 19.99
CA GLY A 109 -7.39 4.46 19.98
C GLY A 109 -8.09 5.65 19.33
N SER A 110 -7.36 6.52 18.64
CA SER A 110 -7.92 7.54 17.74
C SER A 110 -7.88 7.05 16.29
N ALA A 111 -8.94 7.32 15.54
CA ALA A 111 -8.98 7.10 14.10
C ALA A 111 -8.89 8.45 13.40
N LEU A 112 -7.80 8.65 12.67
CA LEU A 112 -7.45 9.92 12.03
C LEU A 112 -7.32 9.71 10.51
N ALA A 113 -7.68 10.74 9.75
CA ALA A 113 -7.62 10.71 8.31
C ALA A 113 -7.16 12.03 7.69
N VAL A 114 -6.59 11.91 6.50
CA VAL A 114 -6.51 12.99 5.51
C VAL A 114 -7.37 12.55 4.33
N ALA A 115 -8.18 13.45 3.80
CA ALA A 115 -8.91 13.23 2.55
C ALA A 115 -8.80 14.49 1.71
N GLN A 116 -8.31 14.36 0.47
CA GLN A 116 -8.12 15.46 -0.47
C GLN A 116 -8.93 15.27 -1.78
N MET A 117 -9.72 14.20 -1.88
CA MET A 117 -10.48 13.82 -3.06
C MET A 117 -11.94 14.29 -3.04
N GLY A 118 -12.51 14.59 -4.22
CA GLY A 118 -13.96 14.80 -4.38
C GLY A 118 -14.52 16.09 -3.74
N GLY A 119 -13.68 17.10 -3.52
CA GLY A 119 -14.09 18.39 -2.95
C GLY A 119 -14.25 18.40 -1.43
N MET A 120 -14.14 17.23 -0.78
CA MET A 120 -14.09 17.11 0.67
C MET A 120 -12.62 17.17 1.11
N LYS A 121 -12.29 18.15 1.96
CA LYS A 121 -10.94 18.32 2.51
C LYS A 121 -10.98 18.12 4.01
N SER A 122 -10.25 17.12 4.50
CA SER A 122 -9.99 16.93 5.93
C SER A 122 -8.49 16.73 6.11
N GLY A 123 -7.92 17.39 7.11
CA GLY A 123 -6.47 17.39 7.31
C GLY A 123 -5.69 18.10 6.20
N SER A 124 -4.38 17.90 6.24
CA SER A 124 -3.41 18.35 5.23
C SER A 124 -2.32 17.30 5.08
N ALA A 125 -1.76 17.20 3.88
CA ALA A 125 -0.62 16.35 3.61
C ALA A 125 0.19 16.88 2.42
N GLU A 126 1.50 16.85 2.57
CA GLU A 126 2.50 17.19 1.56
C GLU A 126 3.47 16.02 1.38
N VAL A 127 4.06 15.89 0.19
CA VAL A 127 5.01 14.81 -0.12
C VAL A 127 6.31 15.42 -0.63
N ALA A 128 7.41 15.08 0.03
CA ALA A 128 8.77 15.28 -0.47
C ALA A 128 9.32 13.95 -1.00
N VAL A 129 10.06 14.01 -2.12
CA VAL A 129 10.61 12.82 -2.80
C VAL A 129 12.13 12.92 -2.83
N ASP A 130 12.80 11.87 -2.36
CA ASP A 130 14.25 11.68 -2.43
C ASP A 130 14.56 10.26 -2.97
N GLY A 131 14.82 10.17 -4.28
CA GLY A 131 14.98 8.90 -4.97
C GLY A 131 13.71 8.04 -4.88
N SER A 132 13.82 6.86 -4.25
CA SER A 132 12.69 5.96 -3.97
C SER A 132 12.02 6.20 -2.61
N THR A 133 12.46 7.23 -1.87
CA THR A 133 11.95 7.57 -0.55
C THR A 133 10.94 8.71 -0.63
N TYR A 134 9.78 8.50 -0.01
CA TYR A 134 8.70 9.46 0.13
C TYR A 134 8.61 9.89 1.59
N THR A 135 8.70 11.18 1.84
CA THR A 135 8.44 11.78 3.16
C THR A 135 7.10 12.50 3.08
N ILE A 136 6.10 12.00 3.79
CA ILE A 136 4.76 12.56 3.87
C ILE A 136 4.59 13.24 5.22
N THR A 137 4.26 14.52 5.21
CA THR A 137 4.04 15.31 6.44
C THR A 137 2.69 16.00 6.39
N GLY A 138 2.10 16.25 7.56
CA GLY A 138 0.85 17.00 7.62
C GLY A 138 0.09 16.84 8.92
N GLU A 139 -1.21 17.09 8.85
CA GLU A 139 -2.14 16.99 9.98
C GLU A 139 -3.31 16.09 9.60
N ALA A 140 -3.51 15.01 10.35
CA ALA A 140 -4.65 14.11 10.20
C ALA A 140 -5.72 14.46 11.22
N GLN A 141 -6.99 14.36 10.83
CA GLN A 141 -8.13 14.72 11.66
C GLN A 141 -9.08 13.55 11.82
N GLY A 142 -9.76 13.46 12.96
CA GLY A 142 -10.76 12.42 13.17
C GLY A 142 -11.27 12.41 14.59
N ALA A 143 -11.52 11.21 15.12
CA ALA A 143 -12.19 11.02 16.40
C ALA A 143 -11.32 10.22 17.38
N ASP A 144 -11.43 10.59 18.66
CA ASP A 144 -10.96 9.77 19.77
C ASP A 144 -12.01 8.69 20.06
N MET A 145 -11.70 7.43 19.77
CA MET A 145 -12.65 6.32 19.99
C MET A 145 -12.76 5.96 21.47
N LYS A 146 -11.80 6.35 22.31
CA LYS A 146 -11.86 6.20 23.76
C LYS A 146 -12.70 7.30 24.42
N ASN A 147 -12.79 8.48 23.78
CA ASN A 147 -13.66 9.57 24.21
C ASN A 147 -14.47 10.18 23.04
N PRO A 148 -15.57 9.52 22.61
CA PRO A 148 -16.38 9.99 21.48
C PRO A 148 -17.05 11.36 21.69
N MET A 149 -17.09 11.86 22.93
CA MET A 149 -17.64 13.19 23.26
C MET A 149 -16.59 14.31 23.16
N ALA A 150 -15.31 13.99 22.91
CA ALA A 150 -14.24 14.98 22.74
C ALA A 150 -14.37 15.82 21.46
N GLY A 151 -15.19 15.36 20.51
CA GLY A 151 -15.33 15.98 19.20
C GLY A 151 -14.17 15.62 18.26
N MET A 152 -13.98 16.47 17.25
CA MET A 152 -12.90 16.30 16.26
C MET A 152 -11.56 16.61 16.89
N ILE A 153 -10.58 15.73 16.68
CA ILE A 153 -9.20 15.89 17.09
C ILE A 153 -8.28 15.98 15.86
N THR A 154 -7.17 16.68 16.01
CA THR A 154 -6.13 16.85 14.99
C THR A 154 -4.79 16.39 15.55
N LYS A 155 -4.01 15.64 14.76
CA LYS A 155 -2.63 15.27 15.09
C LYS A 155 -1.70 15.48 13.92
N LYS A 156 -0.49 15.95 14.21
CA LYS A 156 0.61 16.03 13.26
C LYS A 156 1.21 14.65 13.04
N PHE A 157 1.57 14.37 11.80
CA PHE A 157 2.24 13.14 11.43
C PHE A 157 3.43 13.40 10.50
N GLU A 158 4.37 12.47 10.53
CA GLU A 158 5.46 12.35 9.57
C GLU A 158 5.62 10.86 9.23
N ILE A 159 5.58 10.53 7.94
CA ILE A 159 5.76 9.17 7.44
C ILE A 159 6.89 9.20 6.43
N LYS A 160 7.96 8.46 6.69
CA LYS A 160 9.04 8.25 5.74
C LYS A 160 8.99 6.81 5.27
N VAL A 161 8.88 6.60 3.97
CA VAL A 161 8.76 5.26 3.38
C VAL A 161 9.58 5.15 2.11
N THR A 162 10.39 4.11 2.01
CA THR A 162 11.14 3.78 0.79
C THR A 162 10.41 2.67 0.02
N CYS A 163 10.02 2.94 -1.22
CA CYS A 163 9.35 1.98 -2.11
C CYS A 163 10.34 1.46 -3.18
N ASN A 164 10.86 0.24 -3.00
CA ASN A 164 11.94 -0.32 -3.85
C ASN A 164 11.46 -1.45 -4.76
#